data_AF-A0A919R331-F1
#
_entry.id   AF-A0A919R331-F1
#
_cell.length_a   1.000
_cell.length_b   1.000
_cell.length_c   1.000
_cell.angle_alpha   90.00
_cell.angle_beta   90.00
_cell.angle_gamma   90.00
#
_symmetry.space_group_name_H-M   'P 1'
#
loop_
_entity.id
_entity.type
_entity.pdbx_description
1 polymer ?
#
loop_
_entity_poly.entity_id
_entity_poly.type
_entity_poly.pdbx_seq_one_letter_code
_entity_poly.pdbx_strand_id
1 'polypeptide(L)' 'MLETVLDPPCARFGSNNVWVGPKARMFGDELNGRRNRIKSAVQHVIAELEAELRSTPNKVSRAMASGMASWS' A
#
# COMPACT_ATOMS: atom_id res chain seq x y z
N MET A 1 -9.76 1.13 -1.84
CA MET A 1 -8.30 1.30 -1.72
C MET A 1 -7.83 0.41 -0.57
N LEU A 2 -6.87 -0.49 -0.81
CA LEU A 2 -6.49 -1.52 0.18
C LEU A 2 -5.81 -0.92 1.42
N GLU A 3 -5.06 0.18 1.25
CA GLU A 3 -4.33 0.89 2.32
C GLU A 3 -5.23 1.31 3.50
N THR A 4 -6.48 1.66 3.21
CA THR A 4 -7.42 2.24 4.18
C THR A 4 -8.46 1.25 4.69
N VAL A 5 -8.35 -0.03 4.34
CA VAL A 5 -9.37 -1.06 4.64
C VAL A 5 -9.60 -1.23 6.15
N LEU A 6 -8.58 -0.94 6.97
CA LEU A 6 -8.67 -1.00 8.43
C LEU A 6 -8.98 0.35 9.10
N ASP A 7 -9.13 1.45 8.35
CA ASP A 7 -9.48 2.74 8.95
C ASP A 7 -10.85 2.71 9.65
N PRO A 8 -11.94 2.20 9.02
CA PRO A 8 -13.24 2.14 9.69
C PRO A 8 -13.26 1.28 10.97
N PRO A 9 -12.71 0.04 11.02
CA PRO A 9 -12.68 -0.73 12.26
C PRO A 9 -11.79 -0.08 13.34
N CYS A 10 -10.67 0.56 12.98
CA CYS A 10 -9.86 1.31 13.95
C CYS A 10 -10.63 2.49 14.54
N ALA A 11 -11.34 3.25 13.69
CA ALA A 11 -12.16 4.38 14.14
C ALA A 11 -13.30 3.94 15.07
N ARG A 12 -14.01 2.85 14.72
CA ARG A 12 -15.08 2.27 15.55
C ARG A 12 -14.59 1.72 16.88
N PHE A 13 -13.39 1.14 16.89
CA PHE A 13 -12.76 0.67 18.13
C PHE A 13 -12.40 1.86 19.05
N GLY A 14 -11.84 2.93 18.49
CA GLY A 14 -11.49 4.14 19.25
C GLY A 14 -12.69 4.97 19.73
N SER A 15 -13.89 4.78 19.16
CA SER A 15 -15.08 5.57 19.50
C SER A 15 -15.96 4.98 20.61
N ASN A 16 -15.84 3.69 20.92
CA ASN A 16 -16.73 3.02 21.87
C ASN A 16 -16.02 2.76 23.23
N ASN A 17 -16.29 3.62 24.21
CA ASN A 17 -15.77 3.56 25.59
C ASN A 17 -16.28 2.37 26.44
N VAL A 18 -16.85 1.33 25.84
CA VAL A 18 -17.47 0.21 26.58
C VAL A 18 -16.47 -0.90 26.90
N TRP A 19 -15.46 -1.10 26.04
CA TRP A 19 -14.40 -2.09 26.29
C TRP A 19 -13.11 -1.40 26.69
N VAL A 20 -12.85 -1.37 28.00
CA VAL A 20 -11.69 -0.71 28.62
C VAL A 20 -10.85 -1.71 29.41
N GLY A 21 -9.58 -1.36 29.66
CA GLY A 21 -8.64 -2.17 30.44
C GLY A 21 -7.51 -2.80 29.61
N PRO A 22 -6.58 -3.56 30.25
CA PRO A 22 -5.35 -4.02 29.61
C PRO A 22 -5.59 -4.86 28.34
N LYS A 23 -6.61 -5.72 28.33
CA LYS A 23 -6.96 -6.53 27.16
C LYS A 23 -7.47 -5.69 25.98
N ALA A 24 -8.29 -4.67 26.26
CA ALA A 24 -8.75 -3.74 25.23
C ALA A 24 -7.57 -2.97 24.62
N ARG A 25 -6.64 -2.50 25.46
CA ARG A 25 -5.41 -1.84 24.99
C ARG A 25 -4.59 -2.75 24.08
N MET A 26 -4.31 -3.99 24.50
CA MET A 26 -3.56 -4.95 23.69
C MET A 26 -4.22 -5.20 22.33
N PHE A 27 -5.54 -5.35 22.30
CA PHE A 27 -6.26 -5.53 21.05
C PHE A 27 -6.18 -4.29 20.15
N GLY A 28 -6.32 -3.09 20.72
CA GLY A 28 -6.15 -1.84 19.99
C GLY A 28 -4.76 -1.70 19.37
N ASP A 29 -3.72 -2.04 20.15
CA ASP A 29 -2.32 -2.06 19.67
C ASP A 29 -2.14 -3.06 18.52
N GLU A 30 -2.73 -4.26 18.64
CA GLU A 30 -2.66 -5.29 17.60
C GLU A 30 -3.40 -4.87 16.32
N LEU A 31 -4.58 -4.26 16.45
CA LEU A 31 -5.37 -3.74 15.34
C LEU A 31 -4.63 -2.61 14.60
N ASN A 32 -4.04 -1.68 15.34
CA ASN A 32 -3.18 -0.64 14.77
C ASN A 32 -1.93 -1.22 14.09
N GLY A 33 -1.32 -2.25 14.67
CA GLY A 33 -0.21 -2.97 14.05
C GLY A 33 -0.58 -3.59 12.70
N ARG A 34 -1.75 -4.23 12.61
CA ARG A 34 -2.29 -4.76 11.34
C ARG A 34 -2.55 -3.66 10.31
N ARG A 35 -3.14 -2.53 10.74
CA ARG A 35 -3.36 -1.35 9.88
C ARG A 35 -2.05 -0.85 9.27
N ASN A 36 -1.03 -0.65 10.11
CA ASN A 36 0.28 -0.19 9.65
C ASN A 36 0.92 -1.18 8.67
N ARG A 37 0.81 -2.49 8.95
CA ARG A 37 1.34 -3.53 8.05
C ARG A 37 0.70 -3.49 6.66
N ILE A 38 -0.62 -3.33 6.58
CA ILE A 38 -1.32 -3.22 5.29
C ILE A 38 -0.84 -1.98 4.53
N LYS A 39 -0.76 -0.84 5.22
CA LYS A 39 -0.28 0.40 4.62
C LYS A 39 1.14 0.26 4.04
N SER A 40 2.07 -0.28 4.82
CA SER A 40 3.44 -0.53 4.36
C SER A 40 3.49 -1.50 3.18
N ALA A 41 2.70 -2.57 3.19
CA ALA A 41 2.66 -3.53 2.09
C ALA A 41 2.16 -2.90 0.78
N VAL A 42 1.09 -2.10 0.85
CA VAL A 42 0.55 -1.39 -0.33
C VAL A 42 1.58 -0.39 -0.87
N GLN A 43 2.20 0.40 0.01
CA GLN A 43 3.23 1.35 -0.39
C GLN A 43 4.45 0.68 -1.05
N HIS A 44 4.84 -0.49 -0.54
CA HIS A 44 5.94 -1.26 -1.12
C HIS A 44 5.63 -1.72 -2.56
N VAL A 45 4.43 -2.28 -2.79
CA VAL A 45 4.00 -2.71 -4.13
C VAL A 45 3.95 -1.52 -5.10
N ILE A 46 3.43 -0.37 -4.66
CA ILE A 46 3.41 0.84 -5.49
C ILE A 46 4.83 1.26 -5.86
N ALA A 47 5.75 1.31 -4.89
CA ALA A 47 7.14 1.69 -5.15
C ALA A 47 7.84 0.71 -6.09
N GLU A 48 7.57 -0.59 -5.99
CA GLU A 48 8.10 -1.62 -6.89
C GLU A 48 7.61 -1.40 -8.32
N LEU A 49 6.30 -1.19 -8.50
CA LEU A 49 5.70 -0.92 -9.81
C LEU A 49 6.25 0.38 -10.42
N GLU A 50 6.40 1.45 -9.63
CA GLU A 50 7.00 2.71 -10.09
C GLU A 50 8.47 2.52 -10.51
N ALA A 51 9.23 1.71 -9.78
CA ALA A 51 10.60 1.39 -10.12
C ALA A 51 10.68 0.59 -11.42
N GLU A 52 9.79 -0.39 -11.60
CA GLU A 52 9.69 -1.17 -12.84
C GLU A 52 9.37 -0.26 -14.04
N LEU A 53 8.32 0.56 -13.93
CA LEU A 53 7.92 1.50 -14.98
C LEU A 53 9.04 2.49 -15.34
N ARG A 54 9.75 3.02 -14.33
CA ARG A 54 10.88 3.95 -14.53
C ARG A 54 12.08 3.25 -15.19
N SER A 55 12.22 1.94 -15.04
CA SER A 55 13.27 1.16 -15.70
C SER A 55 12.97 0.88 -17.18
N THR A 56 11.72 0.99 -17.62
CA THR A 56 11.29 0.66 -18.99
C THR A 56 12.06 1.42 -20.08
N PRO A 57 12.27 2.76 -19.99
CA PRO A 57 13.07 3.47 -20.98
C PRO A 57 14.53 3.00 -21.08
N ASN A 58 15.10 2.49 -19.98
CA ASN A 58 16.46 1.92 -19.96
C ASN A 58 16.50 0.50 -20.55
N LYS A 59 15.37 -0.21 -20.55
CA LYS A 59 15.22 -1.57 -21.10
C LYS A 59 14.85 -1.58 -22.58
N VAL A 60 14.32 -0.47 -23.11
CA VAL A 60 14.03 -0.32 -24.54
C VAL A 60 15.26 0.28 -25.23
N SER A 61 15.98 -0.53 -26.01
CA SER A 61 17.05 0.00 -26.85
C SER A 61 16.47 0.99 -27.87
N ARG A 62 17.22 2.06 -28.19
CA ARG A 62 16.79 3.10 -29.15
C ARG A 62 16.36 2.50 -30.50
N ALA A 63 16.96 1.39 -30.92
CA ALA A 63 16.60 0.66 -32.13
C ALA A 63 15.18 0.07 -32.07
N MET A 64 14.73 -0.44 -30.92
CA MET A 64 13.37 -0.96 -30.75
C MET A 64 12.33 0.16 -30.68
N ALA A 65 12.67 1.29 -30.05
CA ALA A 65 11.80 2.48 -30.02
C ALA A 65 11.61 3.09 -31.43
N SER A 66 12.66 3.14 -32.24
CA SER A 66 12.59 3.63 -33.64
C SER A 66 11.85 2.68 -34.58
N GLY A 67 11.89 1.36 -34.35
CA GLY A 67 11.13 0.39 -35.13
C GLY A 67 9.61 0.53 -34.97
N MET A 68 9.13 0.79 -33.75
CA MET A 68 7.69 1.01 -33.47
C MET A 68 7.14 2.31 -34.05
N ALA A 69 7.96 3.36 -34.16
CA ALA A 69 7.54 4.64 -34.74
C ALA A 69 7.39 4.61 -36.27
N SER A 70 8.00 3.63 -36.96
CA SER A 70 7.93 3.50 -38.42
C SER A 70 6.63 2.86 -38.94
N TRP A 71 5.75 2.39 -38.04
CA TRP A 71 4.47 1.74 -38.35
C TRP A 71 3.24 2.59 -38.00
N SER A 72 3.43 3.88 -37.68
CA SER A 72 2.36 4.87 -37.50
C SER A 72 2.36 5.87 -38.63
#